data_AF-A0A6G9CLF8-F1
#
_entry.id   AF-A0A6G9CLF8-F1
#
_cell.length_a   1.000
_cell.length_b   1.000
_cell.length_c   1.000
_cell.angle_alpha   90.00
_cell.angle_beta   90.00
_cell.angle_gamma   90.00
#
_symmetry.space_group_name_H-M   'P 1'
#
loop_
_entity.id
_entity.type
_entity.pdbx_description
1 polymer ?
#
loop_
_entity_poly.entity_id
_entity_poly.type
_entity_poly.pdbx_seq_one_letter_code
_entity_poly.pdbx_strand_id
1 'polypeptide(L)'
;MSELTMNRPREDYGFFGPGSPSWKIWAAPTALIGFQRSVVLEHFDPFLAAAVADMSGIYSDPAGRLDRTLAYFLTVATADGRTALALSDHLMTVHAQATGIEPITGTRYSANNPASQLWIHVTGWHSVLKCYEMYGPGPTLRRRRAAVLGRMRDRCRTADMQSVRRSALARRGTGVLR
;
A
#
# COMPACT_ATOMS: atom_id res chain seq x y z
N MET A 1 16.49 4.77 10.92
CA MET A 1 16.46 3.92 9.71
C MET A 1 17.89 3.77 9.23
N SER A 2 18.53 2.63 9.52
CA SER A 2 19.95 2.38 9.23
C SER A 2 20.29 2.55 7.73
N GLU A 3 21.51 3.04 7.45
CA GLU A 3 22.21 3.20 6.15
C GLU A 3 22.17 1.98 5.19
N LEU A 4 21.57 0.86 5.58
CA LEU A 4 21.67 -0.42 4.89
C LEU A 4 20.88 -0.55 3.57
N THR A 5 20.12 0.45 3.12
CA THR A 5 19.26 0.33 1.92
C THR A 5 19.54 1.30 0.77
N MET A 6 20.38 2.33 0.93
CA MET A 6 20.47 3.43 -0.04
C MET A 6 21.49 3.28 -1.17
N ASN A 7 22.31 2.21 -1.22
CA ASN A 7 23.34 2.05 -2.25
C ASN A 7 23.40 0.66 -2.91
N ARG A 8 22.28 -0.07 -2.89
CA ARG A 8 22.16 -1.35 -3.59
C ARG A 8 21.64 -1.12 -5.01
N PRO A 9 22.27 -1.64 -6.07
CA PRO A 9 21.72 -1.55 -7.43
C PRO A 9 20.36 -2.25 -7.49
N ARG A 10 19.45 -1.71 -8.31
CA ARG A 10 18.09 -2.22 -8.43
C ARG A 10 18.10 -3.65 -8.99
N GLU A 11 17.54 -4.60 -8.23
CA GLU A 11 17.51 -6.04 -8.58
C GLU A 11 16.48 -6.37 -9.69
N ASP A 12 15.29 -5.76 -9.67
CA ASP A 12 14.23 -5.97 -10.66
C ASP A 12 13.23 -4.78 -10.70
N TYR A 13 12.14 -4.89 -11.46
CA TYR A 13 11.08 -3.88 -11.53
C TYR A 13 9.95 -4.07 -10.50
N GLY A 14 10.16 -4.89 -9.48
CA GLY A 14 9.22 -5.16 -8.41
C GLY A 14 7.89 -5.72 -8.89
N PHE A 15 6.83 -5.45 -8.13
CA PHE A 15 5.53 -6.07 -8.39
C PHE A 15 4.88 -5.61 -9.68
N PHE A 16 5.03 -4.33 -10.03
CA PHE A 16 4.25 -3.71 -11.10
C PHE A 16 5.08 -3.35 -12.33
N GLY A 17 6.28 -2.78 -12.13
CA GLY A 17 7.16 -2.30 -13.18
C GLY A 17 6.68 -1.04 -13.94
N PRO A 18 7.63 -0.32 -14.60
CA PRO A 18 7.41 1.02 -15.14
C PRO A 18 6.38 1.08 -16.27
N GLY A 19 6.19 -0.01 -17.02
CA GLY A 19 5.17 -0.09 -18.08
C GLY A 19 3.74 -0.31 -17.57
N SER A 20 3.55 -0.54 -16.26
CA SER A 20 2.24 -0.84 -15.72
C SER A 20 1.41 0.41 -15.43
N PRO A 21 0.07 0.31 -15.52
CA PRO A 21 -0.81 1.37 -15.04
C PRO A 21 -0.60 1.71 -13.57
N SER A 22 -0.39 0.70 -12.72
CA SER A 22 -0.16 0.87 -11.28
C SER A 22 1.03 1.78 -11.00
N TRP A 23 2.16 1.51 -11.63
CA TRP A 23 3.34 2.36 -11.49
C TRP A 23 3.08 3.78 -11.98
N LYS A 24 2.50 3.93 -13.18
CA LYS A 24 2.19 5.25 -13.75
C LYS A 24 1.28 6.08 -12.83
N ILE A 25 0.26 5.45 -12.27
CA ILE A 25 -0.75 6.09 -11.42
C ILE A 25 -0.14 6.52 -10.07
N TRP A 26 0.61 5.63 -9.42
CA TRP A 26 1.24 5.93 -8.13
C TRP A 26 2.44 6.89 -8.23
N ALA A 27 3.15 6.90 -9.36
CA ALA A 27 4.25 7.83 -9.59
C ALA A 27 3.78 9.24 -9.99
N ALA A 28 2.48 9.45 -10.22
CA ALA A 28 1.95 10.77 -10.57
C ALA A 28 1.79 11.67 -9.34
N PRO A 29 1.98 13.00 -9.45
CA PRO A 29 1.78 13.93 -8.35
C PRO A 29 0.37 13.86 -7.72
N THR A 30 -0.63 13.44 -8.50
CA THR A 30 -2.01 13.21 -8.03
C THR A 30 -2.13 12.13 -6.97
N ALA A 31 -1.11 11.27 -6.80
CA ALA A 31 -1.10 10.23 -5.77
C ALA A 31 -1.16 10.81 -4.36
N LEU A 32 -0.57 11.99 -4.11
CA LEU A 32 -0.66 12.66 -2.81
C LEU A 32 -2.11 13.01 -2.45
N ILE A 33 -2.85 13.59 -3.40
CA ILE A 33 -4.28 13.94 -3.22
C ILE A 33 -5.11 12.66 -3.05
N GLY A 34 -4.81 11.63 -3.85
CA GLY A 34 -5.45 10.33 -3.73
C GLY A 34 -5.21 9.66 -2.39
N PHE A 35 -4.01 9.79 -1.83
CA PHE A 35 -3.66 9.24 -0.54
C PHE A 35 -4.39 9.97 0.61
N GLN A 36 -4.47 11.30 0.56
CA GLN A 36 -5.28 12.06 1.54
C GLN A 36 -6.76 11.62 1.52
N ARG A 37 -7.32 11.40 0.33
CA ARG A 37 -8.68 10.85 0.20
C ARG A 37 -8.79 9.45 0.80
N SER A 38 -7.78 8.59 0.64
CA SER A 38 -7.84 7.23 1.18
C SER A 38 -7.87 7.22 2.69
N VAL A 39 -7.04 8.06 3.34
CA VAL A 39 -7.01 8.21 4.80
C VAL A 39 -8.40 8.52 5.37
N VAL A 40 -9.17 9.40 4.72
CA VAL A 40 -10.55 9.70 5.17
C VAL A 40 -11.45 8.47 5.08
N LEU A 41 -11.37 7.71 3.98
CA LEU A 41 -12.19 6.49 3.81
C LEU A 41 -11.76 5.35 4.74
N GLU A 42 -10.46 5.26 5.01
CA GLU A 42 -9.87 4.26 5.91
C GLU A 42 -10.45 4.38 7.33
N HIS A 43 -10.73 5.60 7.81
CA HIS A 43 -11.33 5.84 9.12
C HIS A 43 -12.80 5.41 9.25
N PHE A 44 -13.44 4.92 8.18
CA PHE A 44 -14.72 4.21 8.30
C PHE A 44 -14.59 2.75 8.75
N ASP A 45 -13.37 2.23 8.92
CA ASP A 45 -13.12 1.02 9.71
C ASP A 45 -12.88 1.42 11.18
N PRO A 46 -13.78 1.05 12.12
CA PRO A 46 -13.64 1.40 13.52
C PRO A 46 -12.38 0.79 14.16
N PHE A 47 -11.92 -0.38 13.70
CA PHE A 47 -10.71 -1.02 14.19
C PHE A 47 -9.45 -0.29 13.76
N LEU A 48 -9.46 0.25 12.53
CA LEU A 48 -8.41 1.11 12.05
C LEU A 48 -8.37 2.42 12.85
N ALA A 49 -9.53 3.07 13.02
CA ALA A 49 -9.60 4.33 13.77
C ALA A 49 -9.09 4.17 15.21
N ALA A 50 -9.47 3.09 15.90
CA ALA A 50 -8.94 2.76 17.22
C ALA A 50 -7.43 2.53 17.21
N ALA A 51 -6.90 1.73 16.26
CA ALA A 51 -5.47 1.50 16.13
C ALA A 51 -4.67 2.79 15.91
N VAL A 52 -5.19 3.72 15.11
CA VAL A 52 -4.54 5.01 14.84
C VAL A 52 -4.54 5.91 16.08
N ALA A 53 -5.65 5.94 16.81
CA ALA A 53 -5.78 6.71 18.05
C ALA A 53 -4.79 6.20 19.11
N ASP A 54 -4.76 4.89 19.36
CA ASP A 54 -3.93 4.25 20.39
C ASP A 54 -2.44 4.39 20.10
N MET A 55 -2.03 4.31 18.83
CA MET A 55 -0.63 4.50 18.44
C MET A 55 -0.16 5.96 18.57
N SER A 56 -1.07 6.92 18.73
CA SER A 56 -0.83 8.35 19.02
C SER A 56 0.05 9.16 18.05
N GLY A 57 0.73 8.52 17.09
CA GLY A 57 1.72 9.18 16.22
C GLY A 57 1.16 10.28 15.32
N ILE A 58 -0.17 10.31 15.07
CA ILE A 58 -0.83 11.43 14.39
C ILE A 58 -0.81 12.73 15.20
N TYR A 59 -0.78 12.64 16.54
CA TYR A 59 -0.86 13.80 17.43
C TYR A 59 0.50 14.42 17.71
N SER A 60 1.57 13.62 17.64
CA SER A 60 2.94 14.06 17.90
C SER A 60 3.70 14.47 16.62
N ASP A 61 3.51 13.75 15.51
CA ASP A 61 4.22 13.96 14.24
C ASP A 61 3.29 13.66 13.04
N PRO A 62 2.27 14.50 12.79
CA PRO A 62 1.31 14.25 11.71
C PRO A 62 1.97 14.26 10.32
N ALA A 63 2.89 15.20 10.08
CA ALA A 63 3.56 15.34 8.80
C ALA A 63 4.49 14.16 8.52
N GLY A 64 5.38 13.81 9.46
CA GLY A 64 6.28 12.68 9.30
C GLY A 64 5.53 11.35 9.26
N ARG A 65 4.39 11.21 9.95
CA ARG A 65 3.53 10.02 9.80
C ARG A 65 2.97 9.92 8.39
N LEU A 66 2.42 11.00 7.83
CA LEU A 66 1.92 11.02 6.46
C LEU A 66 3.03 10.66 5.46
N ASP A 67 4.21 11.25 5.60
CA ASP A 67 5.35 10.99 4.72
C ASP A 67 5.79 9.52 4.77
N ARG A 68 5.94 8.94 5.96
CA ARG A 68 6.32 7.52 6.12
C ARG A 68 5.28 6.58 5.51
N THR A 69 4.00 6.86 5.71
CA THR A 69 2.93 6.02 5.15
C THR A 69 2.86 6.15 3.62
N LEU A 70 2.94 7.36 3.07
CA LEU A 70 2.96 7.55 1.61
C LEU A 70 4.21 6.92 0.98
N ALA A 71 5.38 7.08 1.61
CA ALA A 71 6.62 6.46 1.17
C ALA A 71 6.51 4.92 1.12
N TYR A 72 5.81 4.30 2.09
CA TYR A 72 5.52 2.87 2.04
C TYR A 72 4.75 2.48 0.76
N PHE A 73 3.61 3.12 0.49
CA PHE A 73 2.80 2.79 -0.68
C PHE A 73 3.52 3.05 -2.00
N LEU A 74 4.25 4.17 -2.11
CA LEU A 74 5.07 4.47 -3.29
C LEU A 74 6.17 3.43 -3.49
N THR A 75 6.84 3.02 -2.41
CA THR A 75 7.88 1.97 -2.45
C THR A 75 7.29 0.66 -2.93
N VAL A 76 6.13 0.24 -2.40
CA VAL A 76 5.45 -0.99 -2.84
C VAL A 76 5.05 -0.91 -4.32
N ALA A 77 4.63 0.28 -4.80
CA ALA A 77 4.23 0.47 -6.19
C ALA A 77 5.42 0.53 -7.16
N THR A 78 6.58 1.04 -6.75
CA THR A 78 7.65 1.48 -7.67
C THR A 78 9.05 0.94 -7.37
N ALA A 79 9.34 0.38 -6.19
CA ALA A 79 10.66 -0.16 -5.87
C ALA A 79 10.86 -1.58 -6.44
N ASP A 80 12.08 -2.12 -6.34
CA ASP A 80 12.35 -3.53 -6.60
C ASP A 80 11.66 -4.44 -5.57
N GLY A 81 11.46 -5.70 -5.94
CA GLY A 81 10.71 -6.67 -5.12
C GLY A 81 11.32 -6.86 -3.74
N ARG A 82 12.67 -6.90 -3.64
CA ARG A 82 13.35 -7.06 -2.37
C ARG A 82 13.13 -5.87 -1.43
N THR A 83 13.23 -4.63 -1.93
CA THR A 83 12.92 -3.43 -1.13
C THR A 83 11.48 -3.44 -0.64
N ALA A 84 10.53 -3.71 -1.55
CA ALA A 84 9.12 -3.67 -1.23
C ALA A 84 8.72 -4.76 -0.21
N LEU A 85 9.31 -5.97 -0.30
CA LEU A 85 9.11 -7.03 0.70
C LEU A 85 9.73 -6.67 2.05
N ALA A 86 10.98 -6.20 2.07
CA ALA A 86 11.65 -5.82 3.32
C ALA A 86 10.88 -4.73 4.07
N LEU A 87 10.33 -3.75 3.34
CA LEU A 87 9.51 -2.71 3.94
C LEU A 87 8.14 -3.23 4.41
N SER A 88 7.54 -4.18 3.68
CA SER A 88 6.31 -4.87 4.10
C SER A 88 6.53 -5.67 5.40
N ASP A 89 7.63 -6.43 5.50
CA ASP A 89 8.02 -7.18 6.71
C ASP A 89 8.23 -6.22 7.91
N HIS A 90 8.89 -5.08 7.66
CA HIS A 90 9.07 -4.06 8.70
C HIS A 90 7.73 -3.47 9.16
N LEU A 91 6.84 -3.12 8.23
CA LEU A 91 5.52 -2.59 8.56
C LEU A 91 4.71 -3.59 9.39
N MET A 92 4.77 -4.88 9.07
CA MET A 92 4.11 -5.93 9.86
C MET A 92 4.60 -5.99 11.30
N THR A 93 5.89 -5.74 11.51
CA THR A 93 6.48 -5.69 12.86
C THR A 93 5.98 -4.48 13.64
N VAL A 94 5.88 -3.32 12.99
CA VAL A 94 5.30 -2.10 13.60
C VAL A 94 3.82 -2.32 13.93
N HIS A 95 3.03 -2.86 13.00
CA HIS A 95 1.61 -3.14 13.19
C HIS A 95 1.35 -4.23 14.24
N ALA A 96 2.29 -5.15 14.48
CA ALA A 96 2.14 -6.16 15.53
C ALA A 96 2.03 -5.53 16.94
N GLN A 97 2.53 -4.31 17.13
CA GLN A 97 2.40 -3.55 18.36
C GLN A 97 1.05 -2.82 18.47
N ALA A 98 0.36 -2.60 17.34
CA ALA A 98 -0.90 -1.88 17.28
C ALA A 98 -2.09 -2.86 17.46
N THR A 99 -2.32 -3.26 18.70
CA THR A 99 -3.46 -4.10 19.11
C THR A 99 -4.14 -3.50 20.33
N GLY A 100 -5.44 -3.65 20.45
CA GLY A 100 -6.20 -3.03 21.54
C GLY A 100 -7.65 -3.44 21.54
N ILE A 101 -8.47 -2.68 22.25
CA ILE A 101 -9.93 -2.85 22.31
C ILE A 101 -10.57 -1.63 21.67
N GLU A 102 -11.39 -1.86 20.65
CA GLU A 102 -12.17 -0.78 20.02
C GLU A 102 -13.25 -0.30 21.01
N PRO A 103 -13.35 1.01 21.29
CA PRO A 103 -14.08 1.52 22.45
C PRO A 103 -15.60 1.48 22.34
N ILE A 104 -16.19 1.43 21.14
CA ILE A 104 -17.64 1.47 20.95
C ILE A 104 -18.25 0.07 21.13
N THR A 105 -17.65 -0.94 20.52
CA THR A 105 -18.17 -2.33 20.54
C THR A 105 -17.49 -3.19 21.60
N GLY A 106 -16.34 -2.78 22.13
CA GLY A 106 -15.52 -3.59 23.04
C GLY A 106 -14.77 -4.74 22.34
N THR A 107 -14.76 -4.75 21.01
CA THR A 107 -14.12 -5.83 20.23
C THR A 107 -12.61 -5.64 20.17
N ARG A 108 -11.84 -6.72 20.30
CA ARG A 108 -10.38 -6.68 20.12
C ARG A 108 -10.02 -6.41 18.66
N TYR A 109 -9.15 -5.43 18.44
CA TYR A 109 -8.56 -5.18 17.12
C TYR A 109 -7.10 -5.59 17.06
N SER A 110 -6.63 -5.81 15.83
CA SER A 110 -5.20 -5.90 15.49
C SER A 110 -5.00 -5.18 14.17
N ALA A 111 -3.99 -4.30 14.08
CA ALA A 111 -3.62 -3.66 12.82
C ALA A 111 -3.10 -4.67 11.77
N ASN A 112 -2.77 -5.89 12.20
CA ASN A 112 -2.44 -7.02 11.32
C ASN A 112 -3.64 -7.89 10.94
N ASN A 113 -4.87 -7.46 11.22
CA ASN A 113 -6.07 -8.14 10.75
C ASN A 113 -6.14 -8.06 9.20
N PRO A 114 -6.17 -9.21 8.49
CA PRO A 114 -6.19 -9.23 7.03
C PRO A 114 -7.39 -8.49 6.40
N ALA A 115 -8.54 -8.45 7.08
CA ALA A 115 -9.72 -7.74 6.59
C ALA A 115 -9.51 -6.22 6.60
N SER A 116 -8.95 -5.67 7.68
CA SER A 116 -8.60 -4.24 7.78
C SER A 116 -7.47 -3.86 6.81
N GLN A 117 -6.46 -4.73 6.65
CA GLN A 117 -5.40 -4.52 5.65
C GLN A 117 -5.97 -4.49 4.22
N LEU A 118 -6.88 -5.42 3.89
CA LEU A 118 -7.56 -5.42 2.60
C LEU A 118 -8.37 -4.14 2.39
N TRP A 119 -9.07 -3.67 3.42
CA TRP A 119 -9.81 -2.40 3.39
C TRP A 119 -8.88 -1.24 3.01
N ILE A 120 -7.77 -1.07 3.71
CA ILE A 120 -6.74 -0.04 3.42
C ILE A 120 -6.22 -0.15 1.99
N HIS A 121 -5.90 -1.37 1.55
CA HIS A 121 -5.40 -1.56 0.19
C HIS A 121 -6.45 -1.17 -0.86
N VAL A 122 -7.71 -1.54 -0.65
CA VAL A 122 -8.80 -1.20 -1.57
C VAL A 122 -9.05 0.30 -1.61
N THR A 123 -9.17 0.95 -0.45
CA THR A 123 -9.42 2.39 -0.36
C THR A 123 -8.23 3.20 -0.89
N GLY A 124 -7.00 2.81 -0.57
CA GLY A 124 -5.76 3.42 -1.07
C GLY A 124 -5.67 3.38 -2.60
N TRP A 125 -5.67 2.16 -3.16
CA TRP A 125 -5.52 1.97 -4.60
C TRP A 125 -6.69 2.51 -5.42
N HIS A 126 -7.91 2.49 -4.87
CA HIS A 126 -9.06 3.15 -5.50
C HIS A 126 -8.93 4.67 -5.48
N SER A 127 -8.54 5.27 -4.35
CA SER A 127 -8.47 6.73 -4.20
C SER A 127 -7.41 7.34 -5.10
N VAL A 128 -6.23 6.71 -5.17
CA VAL A 128 -5.16 7.16 -6.07
C VAL A 128 -5.58 7.07 -7.53
N LEU A 129 -6.22 5.97 -7.94
CA LEU A 129 -6.79 5.88 -9.30
C LEU A 129 -7.83 6.97 -9.55
N LYS A 130 -8.76 7.20 -8.61
CA LYS A 130 -9.82 8.19 -8.76
C LYS A 130 -9.26 9.61 -8.93
N CYS A 131 -8.27 9.98 -8.13
CA CYS A 131 -7.63 11.28 -8.22
C CYS A 131 -6.76 11.42 -9.47
N TYR A 132 -6.09 10.35 -9.91
CA TYR A 132 -5.39 10.34 -11.19
C TYR A 132 -6.35 10.57 -12.38
N GLU A 133 -7.52 9.92 -12.39
CA GLU A 133 -8.51 10.11 -13.45
C GLU A 133 -9.14 11.51 -13.45
N MET A 134 -9.28 12.12 -12.28
CA MET A 134 -9.97 13.41 -12.09
C MET A 134 -9.05 14.63 -12.27
N TYR A 135 -7.83 14.55 -11.75
CA TYR A 135 -6.90 15.69 -11.68
C TYR A 135 -5.61 15.45 -12.47
N GLY A 136 -5.40 14.24 -12.97
CA GLY A 136 -4.23 13.86 -13.77
C GLY A 136 -4.49 13.94 -15.27
N PRO A 137 -3.69 13.23 -16.09
CA PRO A 137 -3.79 13.22 -17.56
C PRO A 137 -5.10 12.63 -18.14
N GLY A 138 -6.15 12.49 -17.34
CA GLY A 138 -7.45 11.99 -17.76
C GLY A 138 -7.59 10.47 -17.68
N PRO A 139 -8.77 9.96 -18.06
CA PRO A 139 -9.17 8.59 -17.76
C PRO A 139 -8.24 7.58 -18.44
N THR A 140 -7.76 6.60 -17.65
CA THR A 140 -7.41 5.31 -18.22
C THR A 140 -8.65 4.78 -18.93
N LEU A 141 -8.69 4.77 -20.28
CA LEU A 141 -9.75 4.21 -21.14
C LEU A 141 -10.57 3.13 -20.39
N ARG A 142 -11.91 3.16 -20.37
CA ARG A 142 -12.77 2.25 -19.54
C ARG A 142 -12.29 0.77 -19.46
N ARG A 143 -11.74 0.21 -20.56
CA ARG A 143 -11.10 -1.13 -20.60
C ARG A 143 -9.86 -1.25 -19.69
N ARG A 144 -9.00 -0.22 -19.63
CA ARG A 144 -7.86 -0.12 -18.72
C ARG A 144 -8.30 0.04 -17.26
N ARG A 145 -9.38 0.77 -16.95
CA ARG A 145 -9.89 0.89 -15.58
C ARG A 145 -10.32 -0.46 -14.98
N ALA A 146 -11.09 -1.25 -15.72
CA ALA A 146 -11.47 -2.60 -15.29
C ALA A 146 -10.24 -3.53 -15.15
N ALA A 147 -9.25 -3.41 -16.03
CA ALA A 147 -8.00 -4.15 -15.93
C ALA A 147 -7.09 -3.68 -14.76
N VAL A 148 -7.12 -2.39 -14.42
CA VAL A 148 -6.44 -1.83 -13.23
C VAL A 148 -7.11 -2.34 -11.97
N LEU A 149 -8.44 -2.24 -11.87
CA LEU A 149 -9.22 -2.72 -10.73
C LEU A 149 -9.15 -4.25 -10.60
N GLY A 150 -9.13 -4.99 -11.71
CA GLY A 150 -8.95 -6.44 -11.74
C GLY A 150 -7.56 -6.86 -11.28
N ARG A 151 -6.49 -6.20 -11.78
CA ARG A 151 -5.12 -6.43 -11.29
C ARG A 151 -4.94 -5.98 -9.85
N MET A 152 -5.56 -4.88 -9.45
CA MET A 152 -5.63 -4.42 -8.06
C MET A 152 -6.30 -5.49 -7.21
N ARG A 153 -7.47 -6.01 -7.56
CA ARG A 153 -8.15 -7.08 -6.82
C ARG A 153 -7.34 -8.36 -6.75
N ASP A 154 -6.81 -8.83 -7.87
CA ASP A 154 -6.01 -10.07 -7.92
C ASP A 154 -4.69 -9.88 -7.18
N ARG A 155 -4.10 -8.69 -7.24
CA ARG A 155 -2.87 -8.38 -6.51
C ARG A 155 -3.08 -8.01 -5.06
N CYS A 156 -4.25 -7.51 -4.65
CA CYS A 156 -4.68 -7.37 -3.26
C CYS A 156 -4.99 -8.75 -2.67
N ARG A 157 -5.55 -9.67 -3.47
CA ARG A 157 -5.69 -11.08 -3.10
C ARG A 157 -4.35 -11.80 -3.01
N THR A 158 -3.38 -11.53 -3.89
CA THR A 158 -1.98 -11.97 -3.71
C THR A 158 -1.19 -11.04 -2.79
N ALA A 159 -1.75 -9.91 -2.36
CA ALA A 159 -1.23 -9.02 -1.32
C ALA A 159 -1.86 -9.31 0.03
N ASP A 160 -2.34 -10.54 0.20
CA ASP A 160 -1.69 -11.46 1.13
C ASP A 160 -0.29 -10.94 1.60
N MET A 161 0.67 -10.52 0.73
CA MET A 161 2.01 -9.83 0.87
C MET A 161 2.62 -9.62 2.28
N GLN A 162 1.81 -9.24 3.24
CA GLN A 162 2.06 -9.22 4.67
C GLN A 162 2.05 -10.63 5.34
N SER A 163 1.58 -11.66 4.64
CA SER A 163 1.64 -13.09 5.00
C SER A 163 2.04 -14.02 3.84
N VAL A 164 2.26 -13.51 2.60
CA VAL A 164 2.74 -14.37 1.49
C VAL A 164 4.08 -14.97 1.86
N ARG A 165 4.08 -16.30 1.99
CA ARG A 165 5.29 -17.11 2.09
C ARG A 165 6.18 -16.82 0.88
N ARG A 166 7.44 -16.43 1.13
CA ARG A 166 8.50 -16.00 0.18
C ARG A 166 8.66 -16.81 -1.13
N SER A 167 8.06 -17.99 -1.26
CA SER A 167 8.22 -18.94 -2.38
C SER A 167 7.45 -18.60 -3.66
N ALA A 168 6.60 -17.56 -3.66
CA ALA A 168 5.81 -17.16 -4.83
C ALA A 168 6.53 -16.15 -5.76
N LEU A 169 7.46 -15.34 -5.23
CA LEU A 169 8.17 -14.31 -6.01
C LEU A 169 9.31 -14.86 -6.86
N ALA A 170 10.00 -15.92 -6.41
CA ALA A 170 11.16 -16.48 -7.11
C ALA A 170 10.83 -17.10 -8.49
N ARG A 171 9.56 -17.32 -8.82
CA ARG A 171 9.14 -18.10 -10.00
C ARG A 171 8.67 -17.28 -11.20
N ARG A 172 8.66 -15.95 -11.15
CA ARG A 172 8.10 -15.11 -12.24
C ARG A 172 9.10 -14.21 -12.96
N GLY A 173 10.40 -14.36 -12.70
CA GLY A 173 11.46 -13.55 -13.33
C GLY A 173 11.98 -14.04 -14.68
N THR A 174 11.50 -15.16 -15.23
CA THR A 174 12.11 -15.79 -16.44
C THR A 174 11.23 -15.81 -17.69
N GLY A 175 10.07 -15.15 -17.69
CA GLY A 175 9.17 -15.21 -18.85
C GLY A 175 8.67 -13.83 -19.26
N VAL A 176 9.32 -13.27 -20.28
CA VAL A 176 8.78 -12.41 -21.37
C VAL A 176 9.92 -11.49 -21.84
N LEU A 177 10.72 -12.03 -22.76
CA LEU A 177 11.41 -11.31 -23.84
C LEU A 177 11.72 -12.35 -24.93
N ARG A 178 10.78 -12.53 -25.86
CA ARG A 178 11.01 -12.90 -27.26
C ARG A 178 9.99 -12.15 -28.09
#